data_AF-A0A1G0MY82-F1
#
_entry.id   AF-A0A1G0MY82-F1
#
_cell.length_a   1.000
_cell.length_b   1.000
_cell.length_c   1.000
_cell.angle_alpha   90.00
_cell.angle_beta   90.00
_cell.angle_gamma   90.00
#
_symmetry.space_group_name_H-M   'P 1'
#
loop_
_entity.id
_entity.type
_entity.pdbx_description
1 polymer ?
#
loop_
_entity_poly.entity_id
_entity_poly.type
_entity_poly.pdbx_seq_one_letter_code
_entity_poly.pdbx_strand_id
1 'polypeptide(L)'
;MLKQFNGTSHHVQGVDISGKHCFACHWEATPDGQINPKFHSGTAKKSSRRSHGAVDLVIWKDGARPAAYKDGISAVAFRPSAIGQVSERTQVAQVTRHCLGCHSDGSNAIQPFAGDGNTPLVYAWDGQSVASRYSEKGVTTWGKYSTAKSNGKMRVTKALSGHGNAAATRGGWSPVTGYDEAIPIRWGGPGAKNVECFDCHNSHGSSVPGVTSSYKTFDGTYNGAILKETTAGKAGYRMTYRPSANPDKGSKNPYNAGAGLCFDCHETAQAGAKPWGYASTFGASKPVMGYKDSPHFGPGDKGSTSRYANRESRTDVVSSHLKAGTFLNYSAEGRINGLCTPCHDPHGVSRTLGDKMPYAVPLLKGAWLTSPYREDGPPATLAGKGAFAKRDAGANRGEAWEKGDFSLTNREANANFGIGGAGTPREPMAGMKYFIDKNTFGEKGRITEDADTFGGLCLKCHAKEKSGGSAKSDKIHRAVKGWGNNKEHSFPCSKCHQPHNSGLPRLMQTNCFVSGPAGLRENSGISWTPDRKGEGPPPARESKQSDSTSKNKKSGKGEMVGCHVKQFGGSSAAMPGGDNGQWKEKMKW
;
A
#
# COMPACT_ATOMS: atom_id res chain seq x y z
N MET A 1 18.04 -15.23 35.77
CA MET A 1 17.77 -14.87 34.37
C MET A 1 18.59 -13.66 33.97
N LEU A 2 19.24 -13.68 32.81
CA LEU A 2 19.86 -12.49 32.22
C LEU A 2 18.74 -11.50 31.89
N LYS A 3 18.75 -10.30 32.50
CA LYS A 3 17.72 -9.23 32.29
C LYS A 3 17.39 -8.94 30.82
N GLN A 4 18.31 -9.27 29.91
CA GLN A 4 18.18 -9.07 28.47
C GLN A 4 17.06 -9.92 27.85
N PHE A 5 16.66 -11.02 28.48
CA PHE A 5 15.62 -11.94 27.99
C PHE A 5 14.24 -11.72 28.62
N ASN A 6 14.10 -10.72 29.49
CA ASN A 6 12.82 -10.38 30.13
C ASN A 6 11.92 -9.52 29.21
N GLY A 7 12.18 -9.52 27.90
CA GLY A 7 11.36 -8.83 26.93
C GLY A 7 9.98 -9.47 26.81
N THR A 8 9.01 -8.70 26.31
CA THR A 8 7.66 -9.20 25.99
C THR A 8 7.64 -10.03 24.71
N SER A 9 8.72 -9.99 23.93
CA SER A 9 8.90 -10.74 22.69
C SER A 9 10.27 -11.40 22.66
N HIS A 10 10.35 -12.65 22.24
CA HIS A 10 11.60 -13.39 22.07
C HIS A 10 11.49 -14.46 20.96
N HIS A 11 12.62 -14.91 20.41
CA HIS A 11 12.66 -15.98 19.39
C HIS A 11 12.25 -17.32 20.00
N VAL A 12 12.78 -17.63 21.18
CA VAL A 12 12.35 -18.73 22.05
C VAL A 12 11.02 -18.36 22.70
N GLN A 13 10.03 -19.24 22.64
CA GLN A 13 8.66 -18.98 23.09
C GLN A 13 8.11 -20.12 23.96
N GLY A 14 7.28 -19.81 24.95
CA GLY A 14 6.61 -20.82 25.77
C GLY A 14 7.51 -21.63 26.72
N VAL A 15 8.81 -21.32 26.81
CA VAL A 15 9.77 -22.00 27.70
C VAL A 15 10.73 -21.01 28.35
N ASP A 16 11.30 -21.43 29.48
CA ASP A 16 12.30 -20.66 30.21
C ASP A 16 13.64 -20.61 29.47
N ILE A 17 14.16 -19.40 29.26
CA ILE A 17 15.41 -19.19 28.54
C ILE A 17 16.60 -19.50 29.48
N SER A 18 17.34 -20.56 29.14
CA SER A 18 18.65 -20.90 29.71
C SER A 18 19.81 -20.68 28.73
N GLY A 19 21.05 -20.80 29.23
CA GLY A 19 22.27 -20.69 28.42
C GLY A 19 22.36 -21.69 27.26
N LYS A 20 21.62 -22.81 27.31
CA LYS A 20 21.54 -23.78 26.21
C LYS A 20 21.00 -23.16 24.92
N HIS A 21 20.09 -22.18 25.03
CA HIS A 21 19.55 -21.48 23.85
C HIS A 21 20.60 -20.59 23.17
N CYS A 22 21.60 -20.09 23.91
CA CYS A 22 22.69 -19.31 23.34
C CYS A 22 23.50 -20.12 22.32
N PHE A 23 23.58 -21.45 22.49
CA PHE A 23 24.35 -22.34 21.61
C PHE A 23 23.86 -22.30 20.15
N ALA A 24 22.56 -22.14 19.94
CA ALA A 24 21.98 -22.06 18.60
C ALA A 24 22.47 -20.83 17.82
N CYS A 25 22.79 -19.74 18.52
CA CYS A 25 23.13 -18.46 17.91
C CYS A 25 24.62 -18.11 18.01
N HIS A 26 25.31 -18.56 19.05
CA HIS A 26 26.66 -18.15 19.38
C HIS A 26 27.65 -19.32 19.35
N TRP A 27 28.85 -19.07 18.83
CA TRP A 27 30.00 -19.95 19.03
C TRP A 27 30.57 -19.85 20.44
N GLU A 28 30.23 -18.79 21.15
CA GLU A 28 30.65 -18.48 22.52
C GLU A 28 29.91 -19.28 23.58
N ALA A 29 28.92 -20.10 23.18
CA ALA A 29 28.23 -21.02 24.05
C ALA A 29 28.60 -22.47 23.68
N THR A 30 28.55 -23.35 24.67
CA THR A 30 28.65 -24.81 24.50
C THR A 30 27.25 -25.44 24.44
N PRO A 31 27.10 -26.70 23.96
CA PRO A 31 25.79 -27.37 23.88
C PRO A 31 25.04 -27.47 25.22
N ASP A 32 25.78 -27.58 26.32
CA ASP A 32 25.26 -27.61 27.70
C ASP A 32 24.95 -26.21 28.26
N GLY A 33 25.24 -25.14 27.51
CA GLY A 33 24.89 -23.77 27.85
C GLY A 33 25.94 -23.02 28.65
N GLN A 34 27.17 -23.54 28.72
CA GLN A 34 28.31 -22.89 29.36
C GLN A 34 28.99 -21.92 28.38
N ILE A 35 29.80 -21.02 28.92
CA ILE A 35 30.65 -20.13 28.12
C ILE A 35 31.77 -20.96 27.49
N ASN A 36 31.93 -20.85 26.17
CA ASN A 36 33.04 -21.44 25.44
C ASN A 36 34.25 -20.50 25.45
N PRO A 37 35.30 -20.78 26.24
CA PRO A 37 36.43 -19.87 26.41
C PRO A 37 37.28 -19.70 25.14
N LYS A 38 37.13 -20.62 24.16
CA LYS A 38 37.82 -20.52 22.87
C LYS A 38 37.35 -19.32 22.05
N PHE A 39 36.08 -18.94 22.19
CA PHE A 39 35.44 -17.90 21.38
C PHE A 39 35.03 -16.69 22.22
N HIS A 40 34.67 -16.89 23.50
CA HIS A 40 34.23 -15.81 24.36
C HIS A 40 35.40 -14.90 24.78
N SER A 41 35.36 -13.64 24.34
CA SER A 41 36.46 -12.69 24.51
C SER A 41 36.72 -12.21 25.96
N GLY A 42 35.87 -12.61 26.92
CA GLY A 42 35.97 -12.27 28.35
C GLY A 42 36.69 -13.29 29.24
N THR A 43 37.22 -14.41 28.70
CA THR A 43 37.99 -15.39 29.48
C THR A 43 39.48 -15.31 29.17
N ALA A 44 40.33 -15.35 30.20
CA ALA A 44 41.78 -15.09 30.13
C ALA A 44 42.62 -16.03 29.22
N LYS A 45 42.02 -17.02 28.58
CA LYS A 45 42.70 -17.99 27.69
C LYS A 45 42.37 -17.71 26.22
N LYS A 46 43.04 -16.73 25.60
CA LYS A 46 42.98 -16.55 24.13
C LYS A 46 44.14 -17.25 23.43
N SER A 47 43.84 -17.96 22.34
CA SER A 47 44.75 -18.09 21.20
C SER A 47 44.58 -16.87 20.30
N SER A 48 45.31 -15.79 20.61
CA SER A 48 45.86 -14.69 19.77
C SER A 48 45.20 -14.15 18.47
N ARG A 49 44.07 -14.63 17.93
CA ARG A 49 43.60 -14.22 16.58
C ARG A 49 42.37 -13.30 16.52
N ARG A 50 41.72 -12.93 17.64
CA ARG A 50 40.55 -12.03 17.60
C ARG A 50 40.59 -10.93 18.65
N SER A 51 40.20 -9.73 18.22
CA SER A 51 40.11 -8.53 19.05
C SER A 51 39.15 -8.73 20.23
N HIS A 52 39.38 -8.01 21.32
CA HIS A 52 38.42 -7.94 22.43
C HIS A 52 37.06 -7.38 21.95
N GLY A 53 35.95 -7.92 22.47
CA GLY A 53 34.60 -7.37 22.26
C GLY A 53 33.89 -7.74 20.96
N ALA A 54 34.37 -8.72 20.19
CA ALA A 54 33.61 -9.30 19.09
C ALA A 54 32.65 -10.38 19.60
N VAL A 55 31.50 -10.52 18.92
CA VAL A 55 30.47 -11.54 19.14
C VAL A 55 30.49 -12.51 17.96
N ASP A 56 30.83 -13.77 18.21
CA ASP A 56 30.92 -14.80 17.16
C ASP A 56 29.57 -15.52 16.97
N LEU A 57 28.86 -15.18 15.89
CA LEU A 57 27.54 -15.72 15.54
C LEU A 57 27.65 -16.92 14.59
N VAL A 58 26.73 -17.88 14.74
CA VAL A 58 26.66 -19.12 13.95
C VAL A 58 26.02 -18.87 12.59
N ILE A 59 26.58 -19.39 11.49
CA ILE A 59 25.86 -19.47 10.22
C ILE A 59 25.34 -20.90 10.06
N TRP A 60 24.03 -21.10 10.19
CA TRP A 60 23.40 -22.39 9.94
C TRP A 60 23.46 -22.76 8.46
N LYS A 61 23.56 -24.06 8.17
CA LYS A 61 23.60 -24.57 6.79
C LYS A 61 22.93 -25.94 6.73
N ASP A 62 22.14 -26.16 5.68
CA ASP A 62 21.51 -27.46 5.36
C ASP A 62 20.77 -28.09 6.54
N GLY A 63 20.04 -27.27 7.31
CA GLY A 63 19.23 -27.74 8.43
C GLY A 63 20.04 -28.17 9.66
N ALA A 64 21.32 -27.80 9.73
CA ALA A 64 22.16 -28.13 10.86
C ALA A 64 23.00 -26.95 11.34
N ARG A 65 23.23 -26.93 12.66
CA ARG A 65 24.26 -26.10 13.27
C ARG A 65 25.61 -26.70 12.89
N PRO A 66 26.55 -25.94 12.29
CA PRO A 66 27.85 -26.50 11.94
C PRO A 66 28.62 -26.99 13.18
N ALA A 67 29.36 -28.09 13.04
CA ALA A 67 30.19 -28.65 14.09
C ALA A 67 31.54 -27.93 14.28
N ALA A 68 32.04 -27.27 13.23
CA ALA A 68 33.33 -26.60 13.24
C ALA A 68 33.22 -25.11 12.92
N TYR A 69 34.00 -24.30 13.62
CA TYR A 69 34.15 -22.87 13.34
C TYR A 69 34.98 -22.68 12.06
N LYS A 70 34.42 -21.97 11.08
CA LYS A 70 35.09 -21.51 9.86
C LYS A 70 34.63 -20.09 9.55
N ASP A 71 35.57 -19.16 9.61
CA ASP A 71 35.28 -17.73 9.44
C ASP A 71 34.64 -17.45 8.08
N GLY A 72 33.54 -16.70 8.08
CA GLY A 72 32.79 -16.39 6.87
C GLY A 72 32.05 -17.57 6.24
N ILE A 73 32.10 -18.79 6.80
CA ILE A 73 31.41 -19.98 6.28
C ILE A 73 30.38 -20.51 7.28
N SER A 74 30.83 -20.88 8.48
CA SER A 74 29.97 -21.34 9.58
C SER A 74 29.86 -20.31 10.71
N ALA A 75 30.52 -19.17 10.55
CA ALA A 75 30.58 -18.13 11.56
C ALA A 75 30.76 -16.73 10.96
N VAL A 76 30.24 -15.72 11.66
CA VAL A 76 30.52 -14.30 11.44
C VAL A 76 30.78 -13.60 12.76
N ALA A 77 31.71 -12.65 12.78
CA ALA A 77 32.03 -11.86 13.96
C ALA A 77 31.37 -10.48 13.88
N PHE A 78 30.45 -10.17 14.80
CA PHE A 78 29.85 -8.84 14.93
C PHE A 78 30.57 -8.03 16.02
N ARG A 79 30.88 -6.77 15.73
CA ARG A 79 31.52 -5.85 16.69
C ARG A 79 30.55 -4.74 17.06
N PRO A 80 30.01 -4.76 18.29
CA PRO A 80 29.11 -3.69 18.73
C PRO A 80 29.75 -2.30 18.69
N SER A 81 31.07 -2.18 18.90
CA SER A 81 31.78 -0.90 18.81
C SER A 81 31.80 -0.28 17.41
N ALA A 82 31.41 -1.00 16.37
CA ALA A 82 31.28 -0.48 15.02
C ALA A 82 29.96 0.26 14.76
N ILE A 83 28.97 0.14 15.66
CA ILE A 83 27.73 0.93 15.55
C ILE A 83 28.07 2.42 15.69
N GLY A 84 27.52 3.24 14.80
CA GLY A 84 27.81 4.66 14.65
C GLY A 84 29.14 4.98 13.94
N GLN A 85 29.83 3.98 13.37
CA GLN A 85 31.09 4.13 12.65
C GLN A 85 30.92 3.86 11.15
N VAL A 86 31.92 4.24 10.34
CA VAL A 86 31.90 4.01 8.88
C VAL A 86 31.74 2.52 8.51
N SER A 87 32.22 1.62 9.37
CA SER A 87 32.12 0.17 9.18
C SER A 87 30.80 -0.45 9.64
N GLU A 88 29.87 0.33 10.20
CA GLU A 88 28.60 -0.17 10.76
C GLU A 88 27.86 -1.06 9.78
N ARG A 89 27.61 -0.58 8.55
CA ARG A 89 26.79 -1.32 7.57
C ARG A 89 27.38 -2.67 7.21
N THR A 90 28.70 -2.76 7.09
CA THR A 90 29.39 -4.04 6.86
C THR A 90 29.21 -4.99 8.04
N GLN A 91 29.23 -4.47 9.27
CA GLN A 91 29.05 -5.26 10.50
C GLN A 91 27.60 -5.72 10.68
N VAL A 92 26.63 -4.86 10.42
CA VAL A 92 25.20 -5.20 10.48
C VAL A 92 24.84 -6.23 9.40
N ALA A 93 25.42 -6.12 8.18
CA ALA A 93 25.25 -7.11 7.12
C ALA A 93 25.81 -8.50 7.49
N GLN A 94 26.83 -8.57 8.35
CA GLN A 94 27.30 -9.85 8.88
C GLN A 94 26.24 -10.52 9.76
N VAL A 95 25.54 -9.75 10.61
CA VAL A 95 24.40 -10.28 11.39
C VAL A 95 23.29 -10.80 10.48
N THR A 96 22.99 -10.12 9.37
CA THR A 96 22.04 -10.65 8.37
C THR A 96 22.45 -12.03 7.88
N ARG A 97 23.74 -12.32 7.66
CA ARG A 97 24.17 -13.67 7.24
C ARG A 97 23.84 -14.75 8.27
N HIS A 98 23.96 -14.44 9.56
CA HIS A 98 23.51 -15.33 10.63
C HIS A 98 22.00 -15.57 10.55
N CYS A 99 21.21 -14.49 10.45
CA CYS A 99 19.75 -14.56 10.37
C CYS A 99 19.29 -15.37 9.16
N LEU A 100 19.85 -15.11 7.97
CA LEU A 100 19.47 -15.81 6.74
C LEU A 100 19.91 -17.27 6.73
N GLY A 101 20.99 -17.64 7.40
CA GLY A 101 21.36 -19.05 7.58
C GLY A 101 20.31 -19.81 8.39
N CYS A 102 19.88 -19.22 9.52
CA CYS A 102 18.85 -19.81 10.38
C CYS A 102 17.46 -19.81 9.70
N HIS A 103 17.11 -18.75 8.99
CA HIS A 103 15.87 -18.64 8.22
C HIS A 103 16.08 -18.95 6.72
N SER A 104 16.86 -20.01 6.42
CA SER A 104 17.07 -20.52 5.07
C SER A 104 16.10 -21.67 4.75
N ASP A 105 15.93 -21.99 3.47
CA ASP A 105 15.08 -23.10 3.04
C ASP A 105 15.50 -24.44 3.67
N GLY A 106 16.82 -24.68 3.79
CA GLY A 106 17.35 -25.88 4.43
C GLY A 106 17.06 -25.97 5.94
N SER A 107 16.79 -24.83 6.59
CA SER A 107 16.50 -24.74 8.03
C SER A 107 15.00 -24.64 8.33
N ASN A 108 14.11 -24.77 7.35
CA ASN A 108 12.68 -24.55 7.56
C ASN A 108 12.02 -25.52 8.57
N ALA A 109 12.53 -26.74 8.69
CA ALA A 109 11.99 -27.78 9.55
C ALA A 109 12.74 -27.94 10.88
N ILE A 110 13.82 -27.18 11.10
CA ILE A 110 14.63 -27.34 12.32
C ILE A 110 13.94 -26.71 13.52
N GLN A 111 14.16 -27.30 14.68
CA GLN A 111 13.84 -26.69 15.97
C GLN A 111 15.15 -26.24 16.61
N PRO A 112 15.60 -24.99 16.36
CA PRO A 112 16.90 -24.52 16.83
C PRO A 112 16.97 -24.41 18.35
N PHE A 113 15.82 -24.25 19.01
CA PHE A 113 15.71 -24.03 20.45
C PHE A 113 15.02 -25.23 21.09
N ALA A 114 15.72 -25.87 22.04
CA ALA A 114 15.20 -27.04 22.71
C ALA A 114 13.97 -26.67 23.58
N GLY A 115 12.87 -27.38 23.37
CA GLY A 115 11.67 -27.30 24.20
C GLY A 115 10.59 -26.34 23.72
N ASP A 116 10.89 -25.38 22.84
CA ASP A 116 9.86 -24.45 22.33
C ASP A 116 9.01 -25.01 21.18
N GLY A 117 9.50 -26.07 20.53
CA GLY A 117 8.83 -26.75 19.42
C GLY A 117 8.74 -25.94 18.13
N ASN A 118 9.31 -24.74 18.09
CA ASN A 118 9.13 -23.82 16.97
C ASN A 118 10.17 -24.04 15.88
N THR A 119 9.74 -23.82 14.64
CA THR A 119 10.62 -23.77 13.48
C THR A 119 10.69 -22.36 12.88
N PRO A 120 11.70 -22.06 12.05
CA PRO A 120 11.77 -20.79 11.32
C PRO A 120 10.55 -20.47 10.45
N LEU A 121 9.68 -21.45 10.15
CA LEU A 121 8.45 -21.28 9.36
C LEU A 121 7.19 -21.08 10.18
N VAL A 122 7.21 -21.23 11.51
CA VAL A 122 6.00 -21.21 12.36
C VAL A 122 5.07 -20.03 12.06
N TYR A 123 5.64 -18.85 11.76
CA TYR A 123 4.89 -17.63 11.46
C TYR A 123 5.01 -17.16 10.00
N ALA A 124 5.54 -17.99 9.10
CA ALA A 124 5.64 -17.67 7.68
C ALA A 124 4.26 -17.72 7.03
N TRP A 125 3.76 -16.57 6.58
CA TRP A 125 2.42 -16.45 6.00
C TRP A 125 2.22 -17.22 4.69
N ASP A 126 3.31 -17.59 4.03
CA ASP A 126 3.38 -18.24 2.72
C ASP A 126 4.16 -19.57 2.76
N GLY A 127 4.59 -20.03 3.95
CA GLY A 127 5.40 -21.24 4.08
C GLY A 127 6.77 -21.17 3.43
N GLN A 128 7.29 -19.96 3.12
CA GLN A 128 8.62 -19.78 2.54
C GLN A 128 9.60 -19.20 3.56
N SER A 129 10.88 -19.51 3.40
CA SER A 129 11.92 -18.97 4.28
C SER A 129 12.07 -17.45 4.11
N VAL A 130 12.63 -16.77 5.11
CA VAL A 130 12.97 -15.35 4.97
C VAL A 130 14.08 -15.16 3.94
N ALA A 131 15.07 -16.06 3.90
CA ALA A 131 16.20 -15.98 2.97
C ALA A 131 15.77 -16.06 1.51
N SER A 132 14.79 -16.90 1.17
CA SER A 132 14.27 -17.02 -0.20
C SER A 132 13.70 -15.71 -0.75
N ARG A 133 13.07 -14.91 0.12
CA ARG A 133 12.48 -13.60 -0.21
C ARG A 133 13.54 -12.50 -0.17
N TYR A 134 14.29 -12.41 0.92
CA TYR A 134 15.28 -11.34 1.15
C TYR A 134 16.39 -11.36 0.12
N SER A 135 16.86 -12.55 -0.25
CA SER A 135 18.00 -12.70 -1.14
C SER A 135 17.63 -12.61 -2.63
N GLU A 136 16.33 -12.49 -2.95
CA GLU A 136 15.87 -12.37 -4.33
C GLU A 136 16.37 -11.09 -4.99
N LYS A 137 17.18 -11.23 -6.06
CA LYS A 137 17.79 -10.11 -6.78
C LYS A 137 17.04 -9.73 -8.06
N GLY A 138 16.05 -10.53 -8.46
CA GLY A 138 15.18 -10.25 -9.58
C GLY A 138 14.51 -8.88 -9.47
N VAL A 139 14.26 -8.31 -10.65
CA VAL A 139 13.63 -7.00 -10.80
C VAL A 139 12.47 -7.09 -11.78
N THR A 140 11.55 -6.14 -11.69
CA THR A 140 10.44 -5.98 -12.63
C THR A 140 10.11 -4.49 -12.77
N THR A 141 9.34 -4.13 -13.80
CA THR A 141 8.81 -2.78 -13.92
C THR A 141 7.65 -2.57 -12.95
N TRP A 142 7.53 -1.38 -12.37
CA TRP A 142 6.43 -1.07 -11.44
C TRP A 142 5.06 -1.08 -12.14
N GLY A 143 4.99 -0.51 -13.35
CA GLY A 143 3.83 -0.62 -14.24
C GLY A 143 3.98 -1.79 -15.21
N LYS A 144 2.86 -2.42 -15.58
CA LYS A 144 2.82 -3.56 -16.51
C LYS A 144 2.44 -3.17 -17.94
N TYR A 145 2.09 -1.91 -18.15
CA TYR A 145 1.66 -1.38 -19.43
C TYR A 145 2.58 -0.26 -19.89
N SER A 146 2.98 -0.34 -21.17
CA SER A 146 3.78 0.66 -21.86
C SER A 146 3.08 1.14 -23.11
N THR A 147 2.18 2.11 -22.95
CA THR A 147 1.54 2.78 -24.08
C THR A 147 1.87 4.26 -24.05
N ALA A 148 1.69 4.96 -25.18
CA ALA A 148 1.84 6.41 -25.23
C ALA A 148 0.94 7.14 -24.20
N LYS A 149 -0.14 6.50 -23.77
CA LYS A 149 -1.19 7.08 -22.91
C LYS A 149 -1.26 6.45 -21.51
N SER A 150 -0.47 5.41 -21.21
CA SER A 150 -0.31 4.91 -19.84
C SER A 150 0.52 5.89 -19.01
N ASN A 151 0.48 5.71 -17.69
CA ASN A 151 1.36 6.45 -16.79
C ASN A 151 2.81 5.96 -16.87
N GLY A 152 3.71 6.69 -16.22
CA GLY A 152 5.15 6.45 -16.28
C GLY A 152 5.69 5.35 -15.39
N LYS A 153 4.86 4.64 -14.61
CA LYS A 153 5.34 3.62 -13.66
C LYS A 153 6.06 2.47 -14.35
N MET A 154 5.69 2.13 -15.58
CA MET A 154 6.38 1.12 -16.38
C MET A 154 7.87 1.40 -16.61
N ARG A 155 8.32 2.66 -16.48
CA ARG A 155 9.73 3.06 -16.62
C ARG A 155 10.52 2.94 -15.31
N VAL A 156 9.86 2.58 -14.21
CA VAL A 156 10.47 2.50 -12.88
C VAL A 156 10.74 1.04 -12.55
N THR A 157 12.01 0.68 -12.42
CA THR A 157 12.45 -0.64 -11.94
C THR A 157 12.14 -0.80 -10.46
N LYS A 158 11.60 -1.96 -10.07
CA LYS A 158 11.37 -2.38 -8.69
C LYS A 158 12.07 -3.71 -8.48
N ALA A 159 12.69 -3.88 -7.32
CA ALA A 159 13.22 -5.17 -6.92
C ALA A 159 12.10 -6.05 -6.34
N LEU A 160 12.23 -7.36 -6.54
CA LEU A 160 11.40 -8.35 -5.85
C LEU A 160 11.76 -8.47 -4.36
N SER A 161 12.93 -7.97 -3.94
CA SER A 161 13.28 -7.72 -2.55
C SER A 161 13.62 -6.25 -2.35
N GLY A 162 12.70 -5.46 -1.80
CA GLY A 162 12.93 -4.02 -1.62
C GLY A 162 14.00 -3.71 -0.59
N HIS A 163 14.10 -4.51 0.47
CA HIS A 163 15.11 -4.32 1.52
C HIS A 163 16.42 -5.06 1.23
N GLY A 164 16.36 -6.25 0.64
CA GLY A 164 17.57 -7.03 0.29
C GLY A 164 18.17 -6.69 -1.06
N ASN A 165 17.51 -5.86 -1.88
CA ASN A 165 18.04 -5.31 -3.13
C ASN A 165 17.63 -3.83 -3.29
N ALA A 166 17.97 -3.03 -2.28
CA ALA A 166 17.57 -1.62 -2.20
C ALA A 166 18.11 -0.78 -3.36
N ALA A 167 19.30 -1.09 -3.87
CA ALA A 167 19.89 -0.40 -5.01
C ALA A 167 19.06 -0.56 -6.31
N ALA A 168 18.39 -1.70 -6.50
CA ALA A 168 17.57 -1.93 -7.69
C ALA A 168 16.11 -1.44 -7.53
N THR A 169 15.62 -1.24 -6.30
CA THR A 169 14.25 -0.77 -6.07
C THR A 169 14.16 0.75 -6.19
N ARG A 170 13.82 1.24 -7.37
CA ARG A 170 13.72 2.68 -7.66
C ARG A 170 12.33 3.19 -7.33
N GLY A 171 12.21 4.46 -6.97
CA GLY A 171 10.90 5.08 -6.83
C GLY A 171 10.96 6.58 -6.64
N GLY A 172 9.77 7.17 -6.60
CA GLY A 172 9.56 8.60 -6.53
C GLY A 172 8.24 8.98 -7.18
N TRP A 173 8.02 10.28 -7.30
CA TRP A 173 6.90 10.91 -8.01
C TRP A 173 7.24 12.38 -8.27
N SER A 174 6.52 13.01 -9.20
CA SER A 174 6.65 14.43 -9.51
C SER A 174 5.51 15.22 -8.87
N PRO A 175 5.75 16.36 -8.21
CA PRO A 175 4.65 17.22 -7.74
C PRO A 175 3.88 17.85 -8.92
N VAL A 176 4.51 18.01 -10.08
CA VAL A 176 3.92 18.63 -11.28
C VAL A 176 3.14 17.61 -12.12
N THR A 177 3.74 16.44 -12.35
CA THR A 177 3.22 15.44 -13.30
C THR A 177 2.74 14.16 -12.62
N GLY A 178 2.83 14.07 -11.29
CA GLY A 178 2.43 12.91 -10.51
C GLY A 178 3.17 11.65 -10.95
N TYR A 179 2.40 10.68 -11.43
CA TYR A 179 2.90 9.45 -12.06
C TYR A 179 2.78 9.44 -13.59
N ASP A 180 2.21 10.46 -14.21
CA ASP A 180 1.79 10.39 -15.62
C ASP A 180 2.97 10.41 -16.59
N GLU A 181 4.05 11.09 -16.21
CA GLU A 181 5.22 11.33 -17.07
C GLU A 181 6.49 10.70 -16.50
N ALA A 182 7.68 11.23 -16.84
CA ALA A 182 8.93 10.77 -16.28
C ALA A 182 8.89 10.94 -14.75
N ILE A 183 9.08 9.82 -14.05
CA ILE A 183 9.07 9.81 -12.58
C ILE A 183 10.52 10.08 -12.13
N PRO A 184 10.79 11.20 -11.44
CA PRO A 184 12.12 11.43 -10.89
C PRO A 184 12.41 10.37 -9.84
N ILE A 185 13.56 9.71 -9.98
CA ILE A 185 14.02 8.70 -9.02
C ILE A 185 14.55 9.44 -7.79
N ARG A 186 13.88 9.25 -6.66
CA ARG A 186 14.19 9.88 -5.37
C ARG A 186 14.89 8.93 -4.40
N TRP A 187 14.84 7.63 -4.67
CA TRP A 187 15.50 6.57 -3.91
C TRP A 187 15.82 5.37 -4.79
N GLY A 188 16.74 4.53 -4.32
CA GLY A 188 17.37 3.46 -5.11
C GLY A 188 18.52 3.99 -5.97
N GLY A 189 19.25 3.08 -6.62
CA GLY A 189 20.44 3.40 -7.39
C GLY A 189 21.75 3.32 -6.59
N PRO A 190 22.86 3.81 -7.18
CA PRO A 190 24.18 3.80 -6.54
C PRO A 190 24.14 4.58 -5.22
N GLY A 191 24.52 3.92 -4.12
CA GLY A 191 24.53 4.52 -2.78
C GLY A 191 23.42 4.01 -1.85
N ALA A 192 22.31 3.50 -2.40
CA ALA A 192 21.27 2.86 -1.58
C ALA A 192 21.83 1.59 -0.91
N LYS A 193 21.59 1.45 0.40
CA LYS A 193 22.00 0.30 1.20
C LYS A 193 20.79 -0.56 1.49
N ASN A 194 21.05 -1.86 1.63
CA ASN A 194 20.03 -2.79 2.08
C ASN A 194 19.63 -2.47 3.52
N VAL A 195 18.36 -2.74 3.84
CA VAL A 195 17.87 -2.77 5.22
C VAL A 195 18.17 -4.16 5.74
N GLU A 196 19.07 -4.23 6.71
CA GLU A 196 19.58 -5.48 7.24
C GLU A 196 18.66 -5.99 8.36
N CYS A 197 18.70 -7.29 8.66
CA CYS A 197 17.81 -7.89 9.67
C CYS A 197 17.92 -7.19 11.02
N PHE A 198 19.14 -6.79 11.39
CA PHE A 198 19.42 -6.12 12.67
C PHE A 198 19.05 -4.63 12.70
N ASP A 199 18.58 -4.06 11.58
CA ASP A 199 17.89 -2.76 11.60
C ASP A 199 16.46 -2.94 12.11
N CYS A 200 15.78 -4.03 11.78
CA CYS A 200 14.39 -4.21 12.21
C CYS A 200 14.26 -5.04 13.50
N HIS A 201 15.25 -5.87 13.80
CA HIS A 201 15.18 -6.84 14.89
C HIS A 201 16.25 -6.66 15.97
N ASN A 202 15.84 -6.89 17.22
CA ASN A 202 16.76 -7.10 18.34
C ASN A 202 17.30 -8.53 18.37
N SER A 203 18.48 -8.72 18.98
CA SER A 203 19.10 -10.04 19.13
C SER A 203 18.52 -10.87 20.27
N HIS A 204 18.13 -10.25 21.39
CA HIS A 204 17.75 -10.93 22.64
C HIS A 204 16.32 -10.62 23.08
N GLY A 205 15.43 -10.31 22.13
CA GLY A 205 14.04 -9.96 22.42
C GLY A 205 13.78 -8.46 22.45
N SER A 206 12.51 -8.10 22.65
CA SER A 206 12.03 -6.71 22.62
C SER A 206 11.07 -6.46 23.79
N SER A 207 11.21 -5.31 24.43
CA SER A 207 10.31 -4.81 25.48
C SER A 207 9.24 -3.85 24.93
N VAL A 208 9.12 -3.75 23.60
CA VAL A 208 8.09 -2.96 22.95
C VAL A 208 6.71 -3.54 23.27
N PRO A 209 5.82 -2.77 23.92
CA PRO A 209 4.53 -3.27 24.36
C PRO A 209 3.49 -3.29 23.23
N GLY A 210 2.40 -4.02 23.45
CA GLY A 210 1.21 -3.99 22.60
C GLY A 210 1.31 -4.87 21.36
N VAL A 211 0.69 -4.44 20.25
CA VAL A 211 0.66 -5.18 19.00
C VAL A 211 1.93 -4.87 18.19
N THR A 212 2.79 -5.85 18.00
CA THR A 212 4.06 -5.73 17.26
C THR A 212 4.11 -6.66 16.04
N SER A 213 3.34 -7.75 16.01
CA SER A 213 3.27 -8.73 14.93
C SER A 213 1.89 -8.82 14.26
N SER A 214 1.87 -9.28 13.00
CA SER A 214 0.62 -9.59 12.27
C SER A 214 0.07 -10.99 12.59
N TYR A 215 0.87 -11.84 13.23
CA TYR A 215 0.51 -13.18 13.69
C TYR A 215 0.35 -13.20 15.21
N LYS A 216 -0.42 -14.18 15.70
CA LYS A 216 -0.53 -14.46 17.13
C LYS A 216 0.61 -15.36 17.60
N THR A 217 1.13 -15.10 18.78
CA THR A 217 2.11 -15.96 19.47
C THR A 217 1.45 -17.06 20.29
N PHE A 218 2.26 -17.93 20.89
CA PHE A 218 1.84 -19.03 21.76
C PHE A 218 0.88 -18.62 22.90
N ASP A 219 0.98 -17.38 23.39
CA ASP A 219 0.14 -16.81 24.44
C ASP A 219 -1.16 -16.16 23.92
N GLY A 220 -1.43 -16.29 22.61
CA GLY A 220 -2.62 -15.73 21.96
C GLY A 220 -2.57 -14.22 21.69
N THR A 221 -1.47 -13.55 22.02
CA THR A 221 -1.28 -12.11 21.81
C THR A 221 -0.58 -11.80 20.48
N TYR A 222 -0.45 -10.53 20.12
CA TYR A 222 0.25 -10.06 18.90
C TYR A 222 1.56 -9.33 19.24
N ASN A 223 2.20 -9.65 20.35
CA ASN A 223 3.45 -9.01 20.80
C ASN A 223 4.70 -9.74 20.28
N GLY A 224 4.56 -10.67 19.33
CA GLY A 224 5.61 -11.60 18.93
C GLY A 224 6.75 -11.04 18.08
N ALA A 225 6.60 -9.84 17.52
CA ALA A 225 7.69 -9.27 16.72
C ALA A 225 8.77 -8.71 17.63
N ILE A 226 9.99 -9.21 17.41
CA ILE A 226 11.20 -8.77 18.11
C ILE A 226 11.66 -7.46 17.48
N LEU A 227 10.90 -6.39 17.69
CA LEU A 227 11.17 -5.08 17.09
C LEU A 227 12.43 -4.48 17.69
N LYS A 228 13.22 -3.81 16.85
CA LYS A 228 14.42 -3.11 17.28
C LYS A 228 14.10 -2.06 18.33
N GLU A 229 14.88 -2.06 19.41
CA GLU A 229 14.98 -0.96 20.36
C GLU A 229 16.43 -0.85 20.83
N THR A 230 16.85 0.32 21.27
CA THR A 230 18.24 0.58 21.68
C THR A 230 18.29 1.28 23.02
N THR A 231 19.40 1.12 23.72
CA THR A 231 19.72 1.90 24.92
C THR A 231 21.04 2.61 24.67
N ALA A 232 21.09 3.91 24.93
CA ALA A 232 22.33 4.69 24.83
C ALA A 232 23.43 4.05 25.70
N GLY A 233 24.63 3.93 25.13
CA GLY A 233 25.80 3.32 25.78
C GLY A 233 25.81 1.79 25.75
N LYS A 234 24.78 1.12 25.22
CA LYS A 234 24.75 -0.35 25.08
C LYS A 234 24.93 -0.78 23.63
N ALA A 235 25.71 -1.84 23.43
CA ALA A 235 25.97 -2.44 22.12
C ALA A 235 26.40 -1.44 21.02
N GLY A 236 27.08 -0.36 21.42
CA GLY A 236 27.55 0.71 20.53
C GLY A 236 26.53 1.78 20.14
N TYR A 237 25.27 1.64 20.56
CA TYR A 237 24.26 2.67 20.28
C TYR A 237 24.48 3.91 21.13
N ARG A 238 24.40 5.09 20.49
CA ARG A 238 24.55 6.41 21.14
C ARG A 238 23.24 6.98 21.63
N MET A 239 22.12 6.40 21.19
CA MET A 239 20.77 6.85 21.48
C MET A 239 19.95 5.74 22.13
N THR A 240 19.01 6.13 22.98
CA THR A 240 17.92 5.28 23.44
C THR A 240 16.76 5.47 22.46
N TYR A 241 16.33 4.38 21.84
CA TYR A 241 15.26 4.38 20.84
C TYR A 241 14.30 3.25 21.14
N ARG A 242 13.01 3.51 20.96
CA ARG A 242 11.96 2.50 20.93
C ARG A 242 10.89 2.95 19.94
N PRO A 243 10.42 2.07 19.04
CA PRO A 243 9.35 2.43 18.11
C PRO A 243 8.10 2.82 18.88
N SER A 244 7.44 3.90 18.43
CA SER A 244 6.23 4.43 19.04
C SER A 244 4.98 3.99 18.30
N ALA A 245 3.89 3.89 19.03
CA ALA A 245 2.54 3.76 18.48
C ALA A 245 1.88 5.14 18.40
N ASN A 246 0.87 5.27 17.56
CA ASN A 246 -0.17 6.29 17.68
C ASN A 246 -1.45 5.61 18.20
N PRO A 247 -1.66 5.55 19.53
CA PRO A 247 -2.76 4.80 20.12
C PRO A 247 -4.09 5.56 20.10
N ASP A 248 -4.10 6.83 19.68
CA ASP A 248 -5.30 7.66 19.69
C ASP A 248 -6.35 7.10 18.72
N LYS A 249 -7.40 6.49 19.27
CA LYS A 249 -8.53 5.94 18.49
C LYS A 249 -9.34 7.04 17.77
N GLY A 250 -9.29 8.28 18.27
CA GLY A 250 -9.87 9.46 17.65
C GLY A 250 -9.11 9.90 16.40
N SER A 251 -7.79 9.69 16.39
CA SER A 251 -6.90 9.97 15.26
C SER A 251 -7.39 9.31 13.96
N LYS A 252 -7.08 9.94 12.82
CA LYS A 252 -7.40 9.41 11.48
C LYS A 252 -6.46 8.28 11.05
N ASN A 253 -5.34 8.11 11.75
CA ASN A 253 -4.26 7.17 11.46
C ASN A 253 -3.72 6.49 12.74
N PRO A 254 -4.56 5.81 13.54
CA PRO A 254 -4.07 5.05 14.67
C PRO A 254 -3.18 3.91 14.16
N TYR A 255 -2.01 3.72 14.78
CA TYR A 255 -1.07 2.67 14.39
C TYR A 255 -0.31 2.13 15.60
N ASN A 256 0.16 0.89 15.51
CA ASN A 256 0.93 0.25 16.56
C ASN A 256 2.44 0.36 16.30
N ALA A 257 3.25 0.02 17.30
CA ALA A 257 4.70 0.22 17.28
C ALA A 257 5.40 -0.47 16.08
N GLY A 258 4.87 -1.60 15.61
CA GLY A 258 5.40 -2.25 14.40
C GLY A 258 5.31 -1.37 13.15
N ALA A 259 4.27 -0.55 13.00
CA ALA A 259 4.19 0.45 11.93
C ALA A 259 5.06 1.68 12.20
N GLY A 260 5.18 2.09 13.46
CA GLY A 260 6.07 3.18 13.88
C GLY A 260 7.52 2.96 13.43
N LEU A 261 8.04 1.75 13.61
CA LEU A 261 9.36 1.36 13.11
C LEU A 261 9.51 1.55 11.58
N CYS A 262 8.46 1.24 10.82
CA CYS A 262 8.48 1.45 9.37
C CYS A 262 8.54 2.93 9.03
N PHE A 263 7.68 3.76 9.64
CA PHE A 263 7.70 5.21 9.45
C PHE A 263 9.03 5.83 9.86
N ASP A 264 9.66 5.32 10.91
CA ASP A 264 10.96 5.80 11.37
C ASP A 264 12.03 5.70 10.29
N CYS A 265 12.12 4.58 9.57
CA CYS A 265 13.03 4.47 8.43
C CYS A 265 12.55 5.23 7.19
N HIS A 266 11.25 5.19 6.89
CA HIS A 266 10.71 5.74 5.65
C HIS A 266 10.61 7.27 5.65
N GLU A 267 10.42 7.89 6.81
CA GLU A 267 10.07 9.31 6.90
C GLU A 267 11.07 10.15 7.72
N THR A 268 11.98 9.51 8.48
CA THR A 268 13.04 10.25 9.17
C THR A 268 14.20 10.51 8.22
N ALA A 269 14.59 11.77 8.06
CA ALA A 269 15.64 12.15 7.10
C ALA A 269 17.03 11.64 7.49
N GLN A 270 17.45 11.89 8.72
CA GLN A 270 18.77 11.51 9.24
C GLN A 270 18.65 10.70 10.51
N ALA A 271 19.64 9.84 10.76
CA ALA A 271 19.82 9.21 12.06
C ALA A 271 20.04 10.28 13.16
N GLY A 272 19.62 9.97 14.38
CA GLY A 272 19.66 10.89 15.52
C GLY A 272 18.94 10.26 16.72
N ALA A 273 17.77 10.80 17.09
CA ALA A 273 16.90 10.16 18.08
C ALA A 273 16.44 8.74 17.65
N LYS A 274 16.42 8.50 16.33
CA LYS A 274 16.18 7.20 15.71
C LYS A 274 17.51 6.68 15.12
N PRO A 275 17.80 5.38 15.16
CA PRO A 275 19.09 4.86 14.69
C PRO A 275 19.32 5.01 13.18
N TRP A 276 18.25 5.16 12.39
CA TRP A 276 18.30 5.26 10.93
C TRP A 276 17.64 6.52 10.40
N GLY A 277 17.93 6.83 9.14
CA GLY A 277 17.18 7.77 8.34
C GLY A 277 17.20 7.38 6.87
N TYR A 278 16.21 7.81 6.09
CA TYR A 278 16.08 7.45 4.68
C TYR A 278 17.29 7.91 3.85
N ALA A 279 17.99 8.97 4.26
CA ALA A 279 19.15 9.47 3.53
C ALA A 279 20.36 8.55 3.71
N SER A 280 20.63 8.09 4.94
CA SER A 280 21.75 7.20 5.24
C SER A 280 21.48 5.75 4.83
N THR A 281 20.22 5.31 4.86
CA THR A 281 19.84 3.93 4.49
C THR A 281 19.59 3.79 3.00
N PHE A 282 18.70 4.61 2.42
CA PHE A 282 18.24 4.43 1.03
C PHE A 282 18.95 5.35 0.04
N GLY A 283 19.85 6.23 0.50
CA GLY A 283 20.41 7.30 -0.32
C GLY A 283 19.34 8.30 -0.77
N ALA A 284 18.19 8.35 -0.07
CA ALA A 284 17.04 9.13 -0.50
C ALA A 284 17.16 10.60 -0.07
N SER A 285 16.74 11.53 -0.92
CA SER A 285 16.71 12.97 -0.59
C SER A 285 15.38 13.44 -0.01
N LYS A 286 14.37 12.56 -0.01
CA LYS A 286 13.00 12.81 0.45
C LYS A 286 12.45 11.53 1.11
N PRO A 287 11.40 11.64 1.94
CA PRO A 287 10.72 10.49 2.50
C PRO A 287 10.36 9.43 1.45
N VAL A 288 10.52 8.16 1.80
CA VAL A 288 10.12 7.01 0.99
C VAL A 288 8.63 6.77 1.19
N MET A 289 7.81 7.61 0.55
CA MET A 289 6.36 7.62 0.67
C MET A 289 5.67 7.68 -0.70
N GLY A 290 4.43 7.20 -0.78
CA GLY A 290 3.63 7.23 -2.01
C GLY A 290 3.13 8.62 -2.38
N TYR A 291 2.79 8.80 -3.66
CA TYR A 291 2.25 10.05 -4.21
C TYR A 291 0.91 10.47 -3.60
N LYS A 292 0.13 9.48 -3.15
CA LYS A 292 -1.20 9.65 -2.56
C LYS A 292 -1.17 9.65 -1.04
N ASP A 293 0.00 9.43 -0.45
CA ASP A 293 0.18 9.33 0.98
C ASP A 293 0.57 10.70 1.54
N SER A 294 0.29 10.87 2.82
CA SER A 294 0.75 11.96 3.68
C SER A 294 1.68 11.37 4.77
N PRO A 295 2.48 12.19 5.46
CA PRO A 295 3.35 11.72 6.53
C PRO A 295 2.59 10.91 7.58
N HIS A 296 3.09 9.70 7.90
CA HIS A 296 2.49 8.73 8.83
C HIS A 296 1.02 8.40 8.52
N PHE A 297 0.58 8.67 7.29
CA PHE A 297 -0.80 8.62 6.84
C PHE A 297 -1.77 9.54 7.60
N GLY A 298 -1.28 10.57 8.31
CA GLY A 298 -2.08 11.56 9.02
C GLY A 298 -2.58 12.70 8.13
N PRO A 299 -3.26 13.71 8.67
CA PRO A 299 -3.60 14.92 7.90
C PRO A 299 -2.35 15.61 7.34
N GLY A 300 -2.46 16.17 6.14
CA GLY A 300 -1.38 16.92 5.51
C GLY A 300 -1.40 16.86 3.99
N ASP A 301 -0.39 17.49 3.40
CA ASP A 301 -0.24 17.56 1.95
C ASP A 301 0.17 16.20 1.37
N LYS A 302 -0.51 15.82 0.28
CA LYS A 302 -0.14 14.69 -0.57
C LYS A 302 0.22 15.21 -1.96
N GLY A 303 1.10 14.49 -2.65
CA GLY A 303 1.49 14.85 -4.03
C GLY A 303 0.27 14.98 -4.96
N SER A 304 -0.75 14.13 -4.75
CA SER A 304 -1.98 14.15 -5.55
C SER A 304 -2.90 15.35 -5.33
N THR A 305 -2.84 16.03 -4.18
CA THR A 305 -3.65 17.24 -3.94
C THR A 305 -2.92 18.49 -4.38
N SER A 306 -1.61 18.53 -4.20
CA SER A 306 -0.74 19.63 -4.62
C SER A 306 -0.61 19.77 -6.15
N ARG A 307 -0.94 18.73 -6.92
CA ARG A 307 -0.89 18.78 -8.38
C ARG A 307 -2.03 19.60 -9.00
N TYR A 308 -3.17 19.69 -8.32
CA TYR A 308 -4.34 20.38 -8.83
C TYR A 308 -4.84 21.34 -7.77
N ALA A 309 -4.78 22.66 -8.03
CA ALA A 309 -5.15 23.70 -7.06
C ALA A 309 -6.54 23.47 -6.43
N ASN A 310 -7.49 22.94 -7.20
CA ASN A 310 -8.84 22.63 -6.71
C ASN A 310 -8.94 21.35 -5.84
N ARG A 311 -7.82 20.66 -5.59
CA ARG A 311 -7.70 19.49 -4.70
C ARG A 311 -6.84 19.79 -3.48
N GLU A 312 -6.14 20.93 -3.44
CA GLU A 312 -5.23 21.32 -2.36
C GLU A 312 -5.94 21.34 -0.99
N SER A 313 -7.23 21.66 -0.95
CA SER A 313 -8.05 21.65 0.28
C SER A 313 -8.30 20.26 0.89
N ARG A 314 -7.86 19.16 0.26
CA ARG A 314 -8.09 17.78 0.74
C ARG A 314 -6.92 17.23 1.57
N THR A 315 -6.48 18.01 2.55
CA THR A 315 -5.40 17.64 3.48
C THR A 315 -5.88 16.71 4.59
N ASP A 316 -7.18 16.71 4.94
CA ASP A 316 -7.71 15.76 5.91
C ASP A 316 -7.73 14.32 5.38
N VAL A 317 -7.57 13.38 6.31
CA VAL A 317 -7.70 11.93 6.07
C VAL A 317 -9.05 11.49 6.61
N VAL A 318 -9.99 11.25 5.69
CA VAL A 318 -11.35 10.83 6.03
C VAL A 318 -11.45 9.31 6.15
N SER A 319 -10.60 8.57 5.42
CA SER A 319 -10.57 7.10 5.43
C SER A 319 -9.13 6.58 5.35
N SER A 320 -8.85 5.46 6.03
CA SER A 320 -7.52 4.82 6.08
C SER A 320 -7.67 3.30 6.20
N HIS A 321 -6.67 2.52 5.82
CA HIS A 321 -6.61 1.10 6.20
C HIS A 321 -6.13 0.90 7.65
N LEU A 322 -5.55 1.92 8.27
CA LEU A 322 -5.13 1.88 9.67
C LEU A 322 -6.26 2.25 10.64
N LYS A 323 -7.30 2.95 10.16
CA LYS A 323 -8.53 3.22 10.90
C LYS A 323 -9.70 2.56 10.16
N ALA A 324 -10.49 1.74 10.83
CA ALA A 324 -11.73 1.24 10.21
C ALA A 324 -12.57 2.44 9.72
N GLY A 325 -12.71 2.59 8.40
CA GLY A 325 -13.62 3.55 7.81
C GLY A 325 -15.04 3.18 8.15
N THR A 326 -15.91 4.16 8.33
CA THR A 326 -17.35 3.93 8.23
C THR A 326 -17.67 3.50 6.78
N PHE A 327 -18.81 2.82 6.57
CA PHE A 327 -19.42 2.56 5.25
C PHE A 327 -19.08 1.28 4.47
N LEU A 328 -18.43 0.27 5.04
CA LEU A 328 -18.65 -1.11 4.55
C LEU A 328 -19.92 -1.64 5.21
N ASN A 329 -20.86 -2.13 4.40
CA ASN A 329 -22.04 -2.85 4.88
C ASN A 329 -21.72 -4.28 5.35
N TYR A 330 -20.44 -4.65 5.36
CA TYR A 330 -19.93 -5.92 5.86
C TYR A 330 -18.60 -5.71 6.61
N SER A 331 -18.29 -6.62 7.52
CA SER A 331 -16.98 -6.64 8.20
C SER A 331 -15.91 -7.24 7.30
N ALA A 332 -14.76 -6.58 7.18
CA ALA A 332 -13.59 -7.18 6.55
C ALA A 332 -13.18 -8.47 7.28
N GLU A 333 -12.78 -9.49 6.53
CA GLU A 333 -12.45 -10.81 7.07
C GLU A 333 -11.07 -10.83 7.77
N GLY A 334 -10.14 -9.98 7.32
CA GLY A 334 -8.82 -9.79 7.91
C GLY A 334 -8.72 -8.53 8.78
N ARG A 335 -7.83 -8.57 9.77
CA ARG A 335 -7.48 -7.40 10.60
C ARG A 335 -6.07 -6.93 10.30
N ILE A 336 -5.91 -5.62 10.15
CA ILE A 336 -4.61 -4.97 9.94
C ILE A 336 -3.95 -4.61 11.28
N ASN A 337 -4.75 -4.43 12.34
CA ASN A 337 -4.27 -4.09 13.69
C ASN A 337 -3.24 -2.94 13.71
N GLY A 338 -3.42 -1.91 12.88
CA GLY A 338 -2.52 -0.75 12.86
C GLY A 338 -1.07 -1.10 12.46
N LEU A 339 -0.84 -2.16 11.68
CA LEU A 339 0.47 -2.60 11.21
C LEU A 339 0.60 -2.50 9.69
N CYS A 340 1.83 -2.35 9.20
CA CYS A 340 2.14 -2.42 7.76
C CYS A 340 2.25 -3.87 7.26
N THR A 341 2.71 -4.78 8.12
CA THR A 341 3.10 -6.16 7.77
C THR A 341 1.97 -7.14 7.45
N PRO A 342 0.68 -6.90 7.78
CA PRO A 342 -0.42 -7.66 7.20
C PRO A 342 -0.49 -7.49 5.68
N CYS A 343 -0.05 -6.32 5.18
CA CYS A 343 -0.08 -6.00 3.76
C CYS A 343 1.26 -6.20 3.05
N HIS A 344 2.32 -5.71 3.70
CA HIS A 344 3.66 -5.73 3.16
C HIS A 344 4.51 -6.84 3.76
N ASP A 345 5.41 -7.38 2.95
CA ASP A 345 6.49 -8.22 3.44
C ASP A 345 7.82 -7.49 3.23
N PRO A 346 8.44 -6.93 4.29
CA PRO A 346 9.70 -6.19 4.13
C PRO A 346 10.82 -7.10 3.62
N HIS A 347 10.70 -8.42 3.77
CA HIS A 347 11.70 -9.36 3.29
C HIS A 347 11.64 -9.56 1.79
N GLY A 348 10.53 -9.29 1.11
CA GLY A 348 10.44 -9.47 -0.34
C GLY A 348 9.19 -10.21 -0.80
N VAL A 349 9.10 -10.39 -2.11
CA VAL A 349 8.00 -11.07 -2.79
C VAL A 349 8.10 -12.58 -2.56
N SER A 350 6.98 -13.20 -2.21
CA SER A 350 6.89 -14.66 -2.07
C SER A 350 7.15 -15.39 -3.39
N ARG A 351 8.01 -16.41 -3.35
CA ARG A 351 8.30 -17.26 -4.51
C ARG A 351 7.15 -18.19 -4.88
N THR A 352 6.21 -18.43 -3.96
CA THR A 352 5.00 -19.25 -4.23
C THR A 352 4.09 -18.64 -5.29
N LEU A 353 4.28 -17.35 -5.61
CA LEU A 353 3.55 -16.66 -6.65
C LEU A 353 3.98 -17.04 -8.07
N GLY A 354 5.15 -17.67 -8.24
CA GLY A 354 5.70 -18.03 -9.55
C GLY A 354 5.66 -16.86 -10.53
N ASP A 355 5.02 -17.05 -11.68
CA ASP A 355 4.89 -16.03 -12.72
C ASP A 355 4.09 -14.77 -12.29
N LYS A 356 3.40 -14.81 -11.14
CA LYS A 356 2.70 -13.66 -10.56
C LYS A 356 3.58 -12.77 -9.68
N MET A 357 4.81 -13.18 -9.34
CA MET A 357 5.75 -12.36 -8.57
C MET A 357 5.91 -10.92 -9.09
N PRO A 358 5.95 -10.66 -10.42
CA PRO A 358 6.01 -9.29 -10.94
C PRO A 358 4.88 -8.38 -10.46
N TYR A 359 3.69 -8.91 -10.14
CA TYR A 359 2.55 -8.13 -9.66
C TYR A 359 2.61 -7.87 -8.15
N ALA A 360 3.55 -8.45 -7.42
CA ALA A 360 3.66 -8.22 -5.98
C ALA A 360 4.49 -6.98 -5.63
N VAL A 361 4.84 -6.11 -6.59
CA VAL A 361 5.64 -4.89 -6.31
C VAL A 361 4.81 -3.61 -6.28
N PRO A 362 5.07 -2.67 -5.34
CA PRO A 362 5.98 -2.78 -4.20
C PRO A 362 5.51 -3.73 -3.08
N LEU A 363 6.26 -4.82 -2.91
CA LEU A 363 6.20 -5.87 -1.87
C LEU A 363 4.85 -6.09 -1.16
N LEU A 364 3.79 -6.39 -1.91
CA LEU A 364 2.50 -6.79 -1.36
C LEU A 364 2.34 -8.30 -1.33
N LYS A 365 1.73 -8.80 -0.26
CA LYS A 365 1.42 -10.23 -0.10
C LYS A 365 0.34 -10.65 -1.10
N GLY A 366 0.51 -11.80 -1.75
CA GLY A 366 -0.46 -12.31 -2.74
C GLY A 366 -0.21 -11.73 -4.13
N ALA A 367 -0.86 -10.63 -4.53
CA ALA A 367 -0.68 -10.03 -5.85
C ALA A 367 -1.33 -8.63 -5.91
N TRP A 368 -0.80 -7.71 -6.71
CA TRP A 368 -1.33 -6.35 -6.83
C TRP A 368 -0.88 -5.57 -8.08
N LEU A 369 -1.80 -5.32 -9.00
CA LEU A 369 -1.50 -4.44 -10.13
C LEU A 369 -1.67 -2.97 -9.73
N THR A 370 -0.59 -2.17 -9.82
CA THR A 370 -0.73 -0.71 -9.73
C THR A 370 -1.43 -0.14 -10.96
N SER A 371 -2.25 0.89 -10.77
CA SER A 371 -3.03 1.48 -11.86
C SER A 371 -2.10 1.86 -13.02
N PRO A 372 -2.36 1.39 -14.26
CA PRO A 372 -1.63 1.79 -15.46
C PRO A 372 -2.13 3.11 -16.05
N TYR A 373 -3.29 3.58 -15.62
CA TYR A 373 -3.94 4.77 -16.15
C TYR A 373 -3.22 6.02 -15.65
N ARG A 374 -3.20 7.04 -16.50
CA ARG A 374 -2.89 8.40 -16.06
C ARG A 374 -3.95 8.89 -15.08
N GLU A 375 -3.57 9.86 -14.27
CA GLU A 375 -4.46 10.44 -13.28
C GLU A 375 -5.57 11.25 -13.95
N ASP A 376 -6.80 11.04 -13.50
CA ASP A 376 -7.93 11.83 -13.98
C ASP A 376 -7.75 13.28 -13.48
N GLY A 377 -7.81 14.23 -14.41
CA GLY A 377 -7.64 15.66 -14.16
C GLY A 377 -8.99 16.40 -14.10
N PRO A 378 -9.07 17.51 -13.35
CA PRO A 378 -10.20 18.43 -13.46
C PRO A 378 -10.30 19.00 -14.88
N PRO A 379 -11.42 19.65 -15.24
CA PRO A 379 -11.52 20.36 -16.51
C PRO A 379 -10.35 21.32 -16.65
N ALA A 380 -9.74 21.40 -17.84
CA ALA A 380 -8.88 22.52 -18.16
C ALA A 380 -9.70 23.79 -17.95
N THR A 381 -9.17 24.76 -17.21
CA THR A 381 -9.75 26.10 -17.15
C THR A 381 -9.93 26.57 -18.59
N LEU A 382 -11.18 26.68 -19.05
CA LEU A 382 -11.46 27.34 -20.31
C LEU A 382 -10.84 28.73 -20.21
N ALA A 383 -9.96 29.08 -21.15
CA ALA A 383 -9.51 30.45 -21.29
C ALA A 383 -10.77 31.29 -21.50
N GLY A 384 -11.18 32.00 -20.45
CA GLY A 384 -12.37 32.83 -20.50
C GLY A 384 -12.20 33.84 -21.61
N LYS A 385 -13.00 33.72 -22.67
CA LYS A 385 -13.26 34.84 -23.56
C LYS A 385 -13.99 35.90 -22.72
N GLY A 386 -13.25 36.94 -22.34
CA GLY A 386 -13.78 38.26 -22.04
C GLY A 386 -14.50 38.45 -20.70
N ALA A 387 -13.94 39.35 -19.90
CA ALA A 387 -14.64 40.29 -19.01
C ALA A 387 -15.62 39.72 -17.98
N PHE A 388 -15.15 39.61 -16.73
CA PHE A 388 -15.87 40.26 -15.63
C PHE A 388 -14.89 41.14 -14.86
N ALA A 389 -15.04 42.44 -15.09
CA ALA A 389 -14.35 43.48 -14.37
C ALA A 389 -14.65 43.39 -12.86
N LYS A 390 -13.63 43.77 -12.09
CA LYS A 390 -13.64 44.10 -10.66
C LYS A 390 -15.03 44.33 -10.06
N ARG A 391 -15.39 43.49 -9.07
CA ARG A 391 -16.20 43.93 -7.93
C ARG A 391 -15.53 43.49 -6.63
N ASP A 392 -14.86 44.48 -6.07
CA ASP A 392 -14.51 44.76 -4.69
C ASP A 392 -13.74 43.74 -3.84
N ALA A 393 -12.60 44.25 -3.37
CA ALA A 393 -11.72 43.69 -2.38
C ALA A 393 -12.44 43.59 -1.02
N GLY A 394 -12.42 42.41 -0.41
CA GLY A 394 -12.85 42.26 0.98
C GLY A 394 -13.43 40.90 1.40
N ALA A 395 -13.71 39.97 0.48
CA ALA A 395 -14.29 38.67 0.85
C ALA A 395 -13.25 37.54 0.71
N ASN A 396 -12.76 37.07 1.85
CA ASN A 396 -12.01 35.83 2.02
C ASN A 396 -12.75 34.64 1.38
N ARG A 397 -12.44 34.27 0.14
CA ARG A 397 -12.83 32.95 -0.43
C ARG A 397 -11.83 31.88 0.02
N GLY A 398 -11.71 31.71 1.34
CA GLY A 398 -11.03 30.58 2.00
C GLY A 398 -11.99 29.56 2.60
N GLU A 399 -13.29 29.88 2.74
CA GLU A 399 -14.20 29.12 3.64
C GLU A 399 -15.21 28.17 2.96
N ALA A 400 -15.18 28.00 1.64
CA ALA A 400 -16.27 27.29 0.92
C ALA A 400 -15.98 25.82 0.56
N TRP A 401 -15.01 25.14 1.20
CA TRP A 401 -14.74 23.71 0.94
C TRP A 401 -14.95 22.79 2.15
N GLU A 402 -14.90 23.32 3.38
CA GLU A 402 -15.19 22.53 4.59
C GLU A 402 -16.69 22.23 4.76
N LYS A 403 -17.56 23.06 4.19
CA LYS A 403 -19.02 22.90 4.26
C LYS A 403 -19.60 22.33 2.97
N GLY A 404 -19.12 21.18 2.52
CA GLY A 404 -19.87 20.20 1.70
C GLY A 404 -20.61 20.64 0.42
N ASP A 405 -20.56 21.90 -0.01
CA ASP A 405 -21.40 22.41 -1.09
C ASP A 405 -20.63 22.49 -2.41
N PHE A 406 -20.33 21.31 -2.94
CA PHE A 406 -19.75 21.11 -4.27
C PHE A 406 -20.61 21.67 -5.41
N SER A 407 -21.81 22.18 -5.13
CA SER A 407 -22.71 22.75 -6.12
C SER A 407 -22.34 24.19 -6.46
N LEU A 408 -21.86 25.00 -5.52
CA LEU A 408 -21.75 26.45 -5.73
C LEU A 408 -20.58 26.86 -6.63
N THR A 409 -19.38 26.29 -6.44
CA THR A 409 -18.22 26.60 -7.30
C THR A 409 -18.40 26.07 -8.73
N ASN A 410 -19.09 24.94 -8.90
CA ASN A 410 -19.43 24.39 -10.21
C ASN A 410 -20.59 25.15 -10.88
N ARG A 411 -21.52 25.71 -10.08
CA ARG A 411 -22.64 26.54 -10.53
C ARG A 411 -22.21 27.95 -10.94
N GLU A 412 -21.29 28.57 -10.19
CA GLU A 412 -20.76 29.91 -10.48
C GLU A 412 -19.81 29.93 -11.69
N ALA A 413 -19.12 28.82 -11.98
CA ALA A 413 -18.27 28.70 -13.16
C ALA A 413 -19.05 28.59 -14.49
N ASN A 414 -20.39 28.70 -14.47
CA ASN A 414 -21.27 28.41 -15.60
C ASN A 414 -20.96 27.03 -16.24
N ALA A 415 -20.39 26.13 -15.45
CA ALA A 415 -19.95 24.82 -15.88
C ALA A 415 -21.15 23.87 -15.92
N ASN A 416 -21.86 23.92 -17.04
CA ASN A 416 -22.56 22.78 -17.66
C ASN A 416 -23.31 21.81 -16.73
N PHE A 417 -24.11 22.34 -15.81
CA PHE A 417 -25.03 21.57 -14.99
C PHE A 417 -26.41 22.21 -15.10
N GLY A 418 -27.10 21.92 -16.22
CA GLY A 418 -28.41 22.47 -16.52
C GLY A 418 -29.42 22.17 -15.43
N ILE A 419 -29.97 23.23 -14.85
CA ILE A 419 -31.23 23.18 -14.10
C ILE A 419 -32.33 23.00 -15.15
N GLY A 420 -33.00 21.85 -15.13
CA GLY A 420 -34.21 21.61 -15.89
C GLY A 420 -33.99 21.24 -17.36
N GLY A 421 -34.49 20.08 -17.75
CA GLY A 421 -34.66 19.70 -19.16
C GLY A 421 -33.97 18.40 -19.53
N ALA A 422 -34.71 17.55 -20.24
CA ALA A 422 -34.32 16.26 -20.78
C ALA A 422 -33.21 16.35 -21.87
N GLY A 423 -32.08 16.97 -21.54
CA GLY A 423 -30.92 17.06 -22.41
C GLY A 423 -30.17 15.73 -22.46
N THR A 424 -29.93 15.24 -23.67
CA THR A 424 -29.00 14.16 -23.98
C THR A 424 -27.68 14.32 -23.22
N PRO A 425 -26.98 13.23 -22.84
CA PRO A 425 -25.66 13.31 -22.23
C PRO A 425 -24.74 14.19 -23.09
N ARG A 426 -24.43 15.40 -22.62
CA ARG A 426 -23.47 16.30 -23.29
C ARG A 426 -22.05 15.86 -22.95
N GLU A 427 -21.14 16.15 -23.87
CA GLU A 427 -19.72 15.79 -23.80
C GLU A 427 -19.11 15.99 -22.40
N PRO A 428 -18.12 15.16 -22.00
CA PRO A 428 -17.25 15.54 -20.89
C PRO A 428 -16.75 16.97 -21.13
N MET A 429 -16.82 17.83 -20.11
CA MET A 429 -16.43 19.25 -20.24
C MET A 429 -15.16 19.37 -21.09
N ALA A 430 -15.17 20.24 -22.09
CA ALA A 430 -14.02 20.48 -22.95
C ALA A 430 -12.78 20.69 -22.06
N GLY A 431 -11.77 19.83 -22.23
CA GLY A 431 -10.54 19.86 -21.43
C GLY A 431 -10.51 18.98 -20.18
N MET A 432 -11.58 18.25 -19.81
CA MET A 432 -11.47 17.19 -18.79
C MET A 432 -10.62 16.03 -19.30
N LYS A 433 -9.63 15.65 -18.50
CA LYS A 433 -8.79 14.48 -18.76
C LYS A 433 -9.28 13.32 -17.90
N TYR A 434 -9.86 12.31 -18.52
CA TYR A 434 -10.20 11.05 -17.88
C TYR A 434 -9.51 9.91 -18.62
N PHE A 435 -9.06 8.88 -17.92
CA PHE A 435 -8.29 7.79 -18.50
C PHE A 435 -8.96 6.45 -18.22
N ILE A 436 -9.59 5.92 -19.28
CA ILE A 436 -10.28 4.63 -19.34
C ILE A 436 -9.56 3.72 -20.34
N ASP A 437 -10.02 2.49 -20.50
CA ASP A 437 -9.35 1.53 -21.40
C ASP A 437 -9.21 2.05 -22.83
N LYS A 438 -10.31 2.48 -23.44
CA LYS A 438 -10.34 2.96 -24.84
C LYS A 438 -9.32 4.05 -25.13
N ASN A 439 -9.16 5.01 -24.23
CA ASN A 439 -8.24 6.12 -24.44
C ASN A 439 -6.87 5.91 -23.80
N THR A 440 -6.64 4.82 -23.06
CA THR A 440 -5.32 4.45 -22.50
C THR A 440 -4.61 3.40 -23.36
N PHE A 441 -5.37 2.44 -23.89
CA PHE A 441 -4.87 1.29 -24.64
C PHE A 441 -5.38 1.23 -26.09
N GLY A 442 -6.25 2.16 -26.50
CA GLY A 442 -6.90 2.16 -27.82
C GLY A 442 -8.25 1.45 -27.82
N GLU A 443 -9.02 1.56 -28.91
CA GLU A 443 -10.42 1.11 -28.98
C GLU A 443 -10.63 -0.37 -28.61
N LYS A 444 -9.65 -1.23 -28.93
CA LYS A 444 -9.67 -2.67 -28.64
C LYS A 444 -8.77 -3.08 -27.48
N GLY A 445 -7.92 -2.18 -26.98
CA GLY A 445 -6.95 -2.48 -25.93
C GLY A 445 -7.55 -2.42 -24.53
N ARG A 446 -7.15 -3.34 -23.66
CA ARG A 446 -7.56 -3.41 -22.25
C ARG A 446 -6.47 -4.06 -21.42
N ILE A 447 -6.62 -4.01 -20.09
CA ILE A 447 -5.80 -4.89 -19.26
C ILE A 447 -6.17 -6.36 -19.52
N THR A 448 -5.15 -7.22 -19.51
CA THR A 448 -5.26 -8.67 -19.68
C THR A 448 -5.39 -9.37 -18.33
N GLU A 449 -4.84 -8.80 -17.25
CA GLU A 449 -4.85 -9.39 -15.91
C GLU A 449 -6.23 -9.35 -15.26
N ASP A 450 -6.61 -10.44 -14.62
CA ASP A 450 -7.84 -10.56 -13.85
C ASP A 450 -7.60 -10.40 -12.34
N ALA A 451 -8.69 -10.53 -11.60
CA ALA A 451 -8.70 -10.38 -10.15
C ALA A 451 -7.81 -11.40 -9.42
N ASP A 452 -7.51 -12.55 -10.04
CA ASP A 452 -6.60 -13.55 -9.47
C ASP A 452 -5.13 -13.11 -9.59
N THR A 453 -4.87 -12.11 -10.44
CA THR A 453 -3.55 -11.55 -10.69
C THR A 453 -3.37 -10.17 -10.03
N PHE A 454 -4.40 -9.32 -9.98
CA PHE A 454 -4.28 -8.01 -9.32
C PHE A 454 -4.96 -7.91 -7.96
N GLY A 455 -5.89 -8.80 -7.63
CA GLY A 455 -6.74 -8.69 -6.44
C GLY A 455 -6.03 -9.13 -5.17
N GLY A 456 -5.28 -10.24 -5.23
CA GLY A 456 -4.38 -10.73 -4.19
C GLY A 456 -4.89 -10.52 -2.75
N LEU A 457 -4.15 -9.76 -1.95
CA LEU A 457 -4.52 -9.48 -0.55
C LEU A 457 -5.82 -8.68 -0.41
N CYS A 458 -6.14 -7.79 -1.35
CA CYS A 458 -7.37 -7.01 -1.26
C CYS A 458 -8.59 -7.94 -1.12
N LEU A 459 -8.59 -9.06 -1.85
CA LEU A 459 -9.68 -10.04 -1.83
C LEU A 459 -9.67 -10.96 -0.61
N LYS A 460 -8.56 -11.03 0.14
CA LYS A 460 -8.53 -11.69 1.46
C LYS A 460 -9.28 -10.90 2.53
N CYS A 461 -9.43 -9.59 2.36
CA CYS A 461 -10.17 -8.73 3.28
C CYS A 461 -11.53 -8.29 2.70
N HIS A 462 -11.62 -8.17 1.38
CA HIS A 462 -12.78 -7.71 0.62
C HIS A 462 -13.21 -8.76 -0.41
N ALA A 463 -13.87 -9.80 0.07
CA ALA A 463 -14.46 -10.86 -0.74
C ALA A 463 -15.28 -10.30 -1.93
N LYS A 464 -15.10 -10.93 -3.10
CA LYS A 464 -15.78 -10.53 -4.36
C LYS A 464 -17.29 -10.63 -4.22
N GLU A 465 -17.76 -11.73 -3.64
CA GLU A 465 -19.16 -12.07 -3.40
C GLU A 465 -19.87 -11.05 -2.48
N LYS A 466 -19.13 -10.39 -1.58
CA LYS A 466 -19.65 -9.31 -0.73
C LYS A 466 -19.70 -7.95 -1.43
N SER A 467 -19.07 -7.85 -2.61
CA SER A 467 -18.90 -6.59 -3.35
C SER A 467 -19.59 -6.60 -4.73
N GLY A 468 -20.02 -7.76 -5.22
CA GLY A 468 -20.59 -7.99 -6.56
C GLY A 468 -22.11 -8.21 -6.61
N GLY A 469 -22.84 -7.79 -5.57
CA GLY A 469 -24.29 -7.97 -5.49
C GLY A 469 -25.10 -7.15 -6.52
N SER A 470 -26.42 -7.17 -6.36
CA SER A 470 -27.36 -6.43 -7.21
C SER A 470 -27.58 -4.99 -6.75
N ALA A 471 -27.02 -4.59 -5.61
CA ALA A 471 -27.17 -3.24 -5.08
C ALA A 471 -26.56 -2.21 -6.04
N LYS A 472 -27.10 -0.99 -6.04
CA LYS A 472 -26.60 0.10 -6.91
C LYS A 472 -25.11 0.40 -6.68
N SER A 473 -24.61 0.22 -5.45
CA SER A 473 -23.19 0.34 -5.09
C SER A 473 -22.31 -0.71 -5.75
N ASP A 474 -22.85 -1.90 -6.05
CA ASP A 474 -22.10 -3.06 -6.53
C ASP A 474 -21.98 -3.05 -8.05
N LYS A 475 -22.86 -2.28 -8.71
CA LYS A 475 -22.82 -2.07 -10.17
C LYS A 475 -21.48 -1.50 -10.62
N ILE A 476 -20.84 -0.61 -9.86
CA ILE A 476 -19.52 -0.05 -10.21
C ILE A 476 -18.42 -1.13 -10.21
N HIS A 477 -18.50 -2.12 -9.32
CA HIS A 477 -17.53 -3.21 -9.27
C HIS A 477 -17.61 -4.14 -10.49
N ARG A 478 -18.67 -4.07 -11.30
CA ARG A 478 -18.70 -4.73 -12.61
C ARG A 478 -17.72 -4.13 -13.61
N ALA A 479 -17.17 -2.94 -13.36
CA ALA A 479 -16.07 -2.38 -14.15
C ALA A 479 -14.72 -3.03 -13.83
N VAL A 480 -14.63 -3.81 -12.73
CA VAL A 480 -13.42 -4.59 -12.40
C VAL A 480 -13.30 -5.76 -13.38
N LYS A 481 -12.10 -5.95 -13.93
CA LYS A 481 -11.83 -7.02 -14.89
C LYS A 481 -12.13 -8.40 -14.27
N GLY A 482 -13.03 -9.15 -14.91
CA GLY A 482 -13.48 -10.48 -14.48
C GLY A 482 -14.63 -10.49 -13.47
N TRP A 483 -15.21 -9.33 -13.12
CA TRP A 483 -16.30 -9.23 -12.13
C TRP A 483 -17.67 -8.94 -12.75
N GLY A 484 -17.72 -8.59 -14.03
CA GLY A 484 -18.96 -8.45 -14.80
C GLY A 484 -18.70 -8.52 -16.31
N ASN A 485 -19.78 -8.61 -17.09
CA ASN A 485 -19.70 -8.59 -18.55
C ASN A 485 -19.67 -7.15 -19.08
N ASN A 486 -18.58 -6.44 -18.79
CA ASN A 486 -18.39 -5.05 -19.20
C ASN A 486 -17.54 -4.98 -20.48
N LYS A 487 -18.12 -4.46 -21.58
CA LYS A 487 -17.38 -4.25 -22.84
C LYS A 487 -16.76 -2.85 -22.97
N GLU A 488 -16.80 -2.03 -21.93
CA GLU A 488 -16.24 -0.66 -21.92
C GLU A 488 -15.06 -0.53 -20.98
N HIS A 489 -15.12 -1.23 -19.84
CA HIS A 489 -14.14 -1.11 -18.75
C HIS A 489 -13.68 -2.48 -18.25
N SER A 490 -12.41 -2.53 -17.91
CA SER A 490 -11.68 -3.68 -17.39
C SER A 490 -10.62 -3.12 -16.44
N PHE A 491 -11.06 -2.52 -15.34
CA PHE A 491 -10.17 -1.86 -14.39
C PHE A 491 -9.58 -2.84 -13.38
N PRO A 492 -8.34 -2.60 -12.91
CA PRO A 492 -7.86 -3.18 -11.67
C PRO A 492 -8.43 -2.39 -10.48
N CYS A 493 -8.47 -3.00 -9.29
CA CYS A 493 -8.92 -2.32 -8.06
C CYS A 493 -8.23 -0.96 -7.84
N SER A 494 -6.93 -0.91 -8.17
CA SER A 494 -6.09 0.27 -7.99
C SER A 494 -6.39 1.43 -8.95
N LYS A 495 -7.26 1.29 -9.97
CA LYS A 495 -7.77 2.46 -10.71
C LYS A 495 -8.69 3.29 -9.82
N CYS A 496 -9.48 2.63 -8.98
CA CYS A 496 -10.51 3.26 -8.16
C CYS A 496 -10.05 3.45 -6.71
N HIS A 497 -9.27 2.53 -6.16
CA HIS A 497 -8.93 2.52 -4.74
C HIS A 497 -7.53 3.05 -4.41
N GLN A 498 -7.39 3.61 -3.20
CA GLN A 498 -6.11 3.96 -2.56
C GLN A 498 -5.73 2.88 -1.53
N PRO A 499 -4.44 2.48 -1.45
CA PRO A 499 -4.03 1.42 -0.55
C PRO A 499 -3.78 1.87 0.89
N HIS A 500 -3.62 3.16 1.19
CA HIS A 500 -3.26 3.64 2.54
C HIS A 500 -4.32 4.55 3.14
N ASN A 501 -4.45 5.77 2.61
CA ASN A 501 -5.38 6.77 3.10
C ASN A 501 -6.05 7.56 1.97
N SER A 502 -7.16 8.22 2.32
CA SER A 502 -7.95 9.03 1.40
C SER A 502 -8.55 10.24 2.11
N GLY A 503 -8.68 11.33 1.35
CA GLY A 503 -9.51 12.47 1.74
C GLY A 503 -11.00 12.27 1.43
N LEU A 504 -11.40 11.06 1.02
CA LEU A 504 -12.79 10.69 0.80
C LEU A 504 -13.26 9.70 1.88
N PRO A 505 -14.57 9.59 2.14
CA PRO A 505 -15.13 8.64 3.13
C PRO A 505 -14.78 7.17 2.88
N ARG A 506 -14.34 6.85 1.66
CA ARG A 506 -13.83 5.55 1.26
C ARG A 506 -12.43 5.74 0.71
N LEU A 507 -11.64 4.66 0.71
CA LEU A 507 -10.31 4.62 0.12
C LEU A 507 -10.37 4.67 -1.41
N MET A 508 -10.75 5.84 -1.94
CA MET A 508 -11.01 6.07 -3.36
C MET A 508 -10.09 7.16 -3.90
N GLN A 509 -9.64 6.99 -5.14
CA GLN A 509 -8.82 7.98 -5.84
C GLN A 509 -9.64 9.20 -6.26
N THR A 510 -10.89 8.97 -6.62
CA THR A 510 -11.90 9.98 -6.97
C THR A 510 -13.27 9.48 -6.52
N ASN A 511 -14.24 10.38 -6.36
CA ASN A 511 -15.57 10.02 -5.87
C ASN A 511 -16.43 9.41 -7.00
N CYS A 512 -16.09 8.20 -7.45
CA CYS A 512 -16.84 7.45 -8.46
C CYS A 512 -18.25 7.00 -8.00
N PHE A 513 -18.65 7.31 -6.75
CA PHE A 513 -19.79 6.70 -6.06
C PHE A 513 -21.10 7.49 -6.08
N VAL A 514 -21.22 8.57 -6.86
CA VAL A 514 -22.50 9.29 -6.87
C VAL A 514 -23.52 8.56 -7.74
N SER A 515 -24.51 7.95 -7.09
CA SER A 515 -25.71 7.42 -7.72
C SER A 515 -26.43 8.50 -8.53
N GLY A 516 -26.56 8.30 -9.84
CA GLY A 516 -27.46 9.07 -10.71
C GLY A 516 -28.67 8.22 -11.15
N PRO A 517 -29.75 8.85 -11.64
CA PRO A 517 -30.87 8.13 -12.26
C PRO A 517 -30.42 7.36 -13.52
N ALA A 518 -31.20 6.35 -13.92
CA ALA A 518 -30.92 5.47 -15.05
C ALA A 518 -30.82 6.27 -16.37
N GLY A 519 -29.60 6.59 -16.80
CA GLY A 519 -29.35 7.36 -18.03
C GLY A 519 -27.91 7.35 -18.52
N LEU A 520 -27.10 6.39 -18.06
CA LEU A 520 -25.82 6.09 -18.70
C LEU A 520 -26.13 5.37 -20.02
N ARG A 521 -25.50 5.78 -21.14
CA ARG A 521 -25.80 5.25 -22.48
C ARG A 521 -25.40 3.77 -22.59
N GLU A 522 -26.06 3.05 -23.48
CA GLU A 522 -25.74 1.67 -23.83
C GLU A 522 -24.28 1.52 -24.29
N ASN A 523 -23.74 0.36 -23.93
CA ASN A 523 -22.57 -0.27 -24.54
C ASN A 523 -22.86 -0.57 -26.03
N SER A 524 -22.74 0.44 -26.89
CA SER A 524 -22.98 0.28 -28.33
C SER A 524 -21.76 -0.25 -29.08
N GLY A 525 -20.56 -0.25 -28.47
CA GLY A 525 -19.33 -0.58 -29.20
C GLY A 525 -18.97 0.44 -30.28
N ILE A 526 -19.67 1.58 -30.36
CA ILE A 526 -19.42 2.65 -31.33
C ILE A 526 -18.52 3.70 -30.68
N SER A 527 -17.51 4.16 -31.42
CA SER A 527 -16.66 5.28 -31.03
C SER A 527 -17.52 6.52 -30.76
N TRP A 528 -17.08 7.39 -29.85
CA TRP A 528 -17.67 8.72 -29.75
C TRP A 528 -17.32 9.47 -31.05
N THR A 529 -18.19 9.39 -32.05
CA THR A 529 -18.18 10.29 -33.19
C THR A 529 -19.19 11.40 -32.89
N PRO A 530 -18.79 12.67 -32.94
CA PRO A 530 -19.76 13.76 -32.84
C PRO A 530 -20.78 13.55 -33.96
N ASP A 531 -22.06 13.46 -33.62
CA ASP A 531 -23.12 13.56 -34.62
C ASP A 531 -22.85 14.86 -35.39
N ARG A 532 -22.47 14.74 -36.66
CA ARG A 532 -22.39 15.88 -37.56
C ARG A 532 -23.79 16.49 -37.58
N LYS A 533 -23.97 17.59 -36.87
CA LYS A 533 -25.12 18.48 -37.05
C LYS A 533 -25.05 18.99 -38.49
N GLY A 534 -25.76 18.34 -39.41
CA GLY A 534 -25.66 18.72 -40.81
C GLY A 534 -26.56 18.00 -41.81
N GLU A 535 -27.35 17.00 -41.43
CA GLU A 535 -28.33 16.42 -42.37
C GLU A 535 -29.71 16.50 -41.74
N GLY A 536 -30.61 17.17 -42.47
CA GLY A 536 -31.94 17.56 -42.03
C GLY A 536 -32.84 16.37 -41.65
N PRO A 537 -34.03 16.65 -41.09
CA PRO A 537 -34.97 15.60 -40.73
C PRO A 537 -35.32 14.75 -41.97
N PRO A 538 -35.39 13.41 -41.84
CA PRO A 538 -35.85 12.57 -42.94
C PRO A 538 -37.30 12.94 -43.28
N PRO A 539 -37.71 12.87 -44.56
CA PRO A 539 -39.03 13.29 -44.98
C PRO A 539 -40.12 12.45 -44.31
N ALA A 540 -41.20 13.12 -43.92
CA ALA A 540 -42.39 12.52 -43.32
C ALA A 540 -42.93 11.41 -44.24
N ARG A 541 -43.04 10.19 -43.70
CA ARG A 541 -43.74 9.10 -44.37
C ARG A 541 -45.24 9.22 -44.09
N GLU A 542 -46.00 9.30 -45.16
CA GLU A 542 -47.45 9.20 -45.20
C GLU A 542 -47.96 7.91 -44.54
N SER A 543 -49.12 8.05 -43.94
CA SER A 543 -49.97 7.00 -43.39
C SER A 543 -50.31 5.92 -44.42
N LYS A 544 -49.97 4.66 -44.15
CA LYS A 544 -50.83 3.53 -44.54
C LYS A 544 -50.93 2.51 -43.41
N GLN A 545 -52.17 2.36 -42.99
CA GLN A 545 -52.76 1.37 -42.13
C GLN A 545 -52.69 -0.02 -42.81
N SER A 546 -52.15 -1.02 -42.12
CA SER A 546 -52.58 -2.42 -42.31
C SER A 546 -52.19 -3.26 -41.11
N ASP A 547 -53.18 -3.97 -40.60
CA ASP A 547 -53.10 -4.99 -39.57
C ASP A 547 -52.07 -6.07 -39.92
N SER A 548 -51.27 -6.48 -38.92
CA SER A 548 -51.11 -7.90 -38.62
C SER A 548 -50.39 -8.12 -37.29
N THR A 549 -51.05 -8.92 -36.47
CA THR A 549 -50.58 -9.57 -35.25
C THR A 549 -49.20 -10.21 -35.38
N SER A 550 -48.22 -9.83 -34.55
CA SER A 550 -47.22 -10.78 -34.05
C SER A 550 -46.49 -10.33 -32.77
N LYS A 551 -46.70 -11.14 -31.72
CA LYS A 551 -45.77 -11.59 -30.67
C LYS A 551 -44.82 -10.57 -30.02
N ASN A 552 -45.18 -10.27 -28.77
CA ASN A 552 -44.31 -9.89 -27.64
C ASN A 552 -42.85 -10.39 -27.78
N LYS A 553 -41.95 -9.50 -28.19
CA LYS A 553 -40.52 -9.64 -27.91
C LYS A 553 -40.22 -8.73 -26.72
N LYS A 554 -40.26 -9.30 -25.50
CA LYS A 554 -39.71 -8.66 -24.30
C LYS A 554 -38.26 -8.28 -24.61
N SER A 555 -37.99 -7.00 -24.81
CA SER A 555 -36.63 -6.48 -24.77
C SER A 555 -36.12 -6.68 -23.34
N GLY A 556 -35.14 -7.57 -23.20
CA GLY A 556 -34.49 -7.84 -21.92
C GLY A 556 -33.92 -6.53 -21.37
N LYS A 557 -34.30 -6.17 -20.15
CA LYS A 557 -33.69 -5.08 -19.39
C LYS A 557 -32.22 -5.41 -19.11
N GLY A 558 -31.33 -5.07 -20.04
CA GLY A 558 -29.90 -5.01 -19.80
C GLY A 558 -29.59 -3.77 -18.95
N GLU A 559 -29.34 -3.95 -17.66
CA GLU A 559 -29.00 -2.83 -16.76
C GLU A 559 -27.54 -2.37 -16.95
N MET A 560 -27.38 -1.06 -17.13
CA MET A 560 -26.17 -0.35 -17.58
C MET A 560 -25.22 0.03 -16.42
N VAL A 561 -23.91 0.11 -16.71
CA VAL A 561 -22.84 0.52 -15.78
C VAL A 561 -21.92 1.52 -16.51
N GLY A 562 -21.63 2.66 -15.89
CA GLY A 562 -20.72 3.67 -16.44
C GLY A 562 -20.06 4.49 -15.34
N CYS A 563 -18.76 4.75 -15.49
CA CYS A 563 -17.92 5.41 -14.47
C CYS A 563 -17.83 6.95 -14.61
N HIS A 564 -18.84 7.58 -15.21
CA HIS A 564 -18.77 9.01 -15.55
C HIS A 564 -19.65 9.81 -14.59
N VAL A 565 -19.06 10.85 -13.99
CA VAL A 565 -19.74 11.76 -13.07
C VAL A 565 -20.86 12.49 -13.81
N LYS A 566 -22.11 12.31 -13.39
CA LYS A 566 -23.21 13.21 -13.75
C LYS A 566 -23.88 13.77 -12.49
N GLN A 567 -23.97 15.10 -12.53
CA GLN A 567 -24.85 16.06 -11.86
C GLN A 567 -25.95 15.56 -10.91
N PHE A 568 -25.99 16.17 -9.72
CA PHE A 568 -27.17 16.25 -8.86
C PHE A 568 -28.23 17.16 -9.48
N GLY A 569 -29.45 16.64 -9.61
CA GLY A 569 -30.61 17.44 -10.02
C GLY A 569 -31.89 16.66 -9.83
N GLY A 570 -32.51 16.81 -8.66
CA GLY A 570 -33.85 16.32 -8.40
C GLY A 570 -34.67 17.43 -7.74
N SER A 571 -35.39 18.21 -8.55
CA SER A 571 -36.66 18.78 -8.13
C SER A 571 -37.75 17.84 -8.64
N SER A 572 -38.49 17.28 -7.69
CA SER A 572 -39.66 16.45 -7.85
C SER A 572 -40.74 17.17 -8.66
N ALA A 573 -41.23 16.52 -9.71
CA ALA A 573 -42.57 16.77 -10.20
C ALA A 573 -43.57 16.27 -9.15
N ALA A 574 -44.56 17.10 -8.85
CA ALA A 574 -45.63 16.80 -7.91
C ALA A 574 -46.36 15.52 -8.29
N MET A 575 -46.49 14.60 -7.33
CA MET A 575 -47.53 13.58 -7.27
C MET A 575 -48.31 13.83 -5.98
N PRO A 576 -49.65 13.88 -6.01
CA PRO A 576 -50.44 14.11 -4.80
C PRO A 576 -50.63 12.80 -4.03
N GLY A 577 -50.53 12.91 -2.69
CA GLY A 577 -51.25 12.06 -1.75
C GLY A 577 -50.56 10.75 -1.33
N GLY A 578 -50.34 10.62 -0.02
CA GLY A 578 -50.36 9.31 0.64
C GLY A 578 -49.06 8.88 1.31
N ASP A 579 -49.03 9.13 2.61
CA ASP A 579 -48.52 8.27 3.67
C ASP A 579 -47.13 8.51 4.30
N ASN A 580 -47.20 8.56 5.63
CA ASN A 580 -46.22 9.07 6.57
C ASN A 580 -45.08 8.07 6.83
N GLY A 581 -43.85 8.45 6.48
CA GLY A 581 -42.62 7.81 6.94
C GLY A 581 -41.56 8.86 7.24
N GLN A 582 -41.46 9.24 8.52
CA GLN A 582 -40.60 10.31 9.02
C GLN A 582 -39.10 10.06 8.73
N TRP A 583 -38.47 10.96 7.96
CA TRP A 583 -37.03 11.22 8.02
C TRP A 583 -36.82 12.66 8.48
N LYS A 584 -36.98 12.90 9.80
CA LYS A 584 -36.51 14.11 10.47
C LYS A 584 -35.33 13.74 11.35
N GLU A 585 -34.13 13.75 10.77
CA GLU A 585 -32.95 14.19 11.51
C GLU A 585 -31.86 14.62 10.53
N LYS A 586 -31.62 15.94 10.49
CA LYS A 586 -30.45 16.53 9.83
C LYS A 586 -29.26 16.26 10.73
N MET A 587 -28.41 15.29 10.41
CA MET A 587 -27.10 15.21 11.04
C MET A 587 -26.16 16.23 10.40
N LYS A 588 -25.65 17.14 11.24
CA LYS A 588 -24.64 18.15 10.89
C LYS A 588 -23.33 17.45 10.49
N TRP A 589 -22.72 17.98 9.43
CA TRP A 589 -21.48 17.55 8.79
C TRP A 589 -20.26 17.74 9.67
#